data_AF-A0A2V8ZQ87-F1
#
_entry.id   AF-A0A2V8ZQ87-F1
#
_cell.length_a   1.000
_cell.length_b   1.000
_cell.length_c   1.000
_cell.angle_alpha   90.00
_cell.angle_beta   90.00
_cell.angle_gamma   90.00
#
_symmetry.space_group_name_H-M   'P 1'
#
loop_
_entity.id
_entity.type
_entity.pdbx_description
1 polymer ?
#
loop_
_entity_poly.entity_id
_entity_poly.type
_entity_poly.pdbx_seq_one_letter_code
_entity_poly.pdbx_strand_id
1 'polypeptide(L)'
;MRCWAVLFATLWIPDSKTPKGVAEIPLTPLAVEAFKNQIRISGTGAYLFPSDKNPSGHQKNLKTAWRKTLKRAGVPYFRIYDLRSTYATRLSAGGVADE
;
A
#
# COMPACT_ATOMS: atom_id res chain seq x y z
N MET A 1 0.61 -12.03 8.70
CA MET A 1 0.68 -11.19 7.49
C MET A 1 2.13 -10.86 7.19
N ARG A 2 2.84 -11.78 6.53
CA ARG A 2 4.20 -11.58 6.04
C ARG A 2 4.06 -11.23 4.55
N CYS A 3 4.39 -10.00 4.16
CA CYS A 3 4.35 -9.55 2.77
C CYS A 3 5.79 -9.26 2.35
N TRP A 4 6.43 -10.19 1.64
CA TRP A 4 7.85 -10.10 1.29
C TRP A 4 8.06 -10.61 -0.13
N ALA A 5 7.94 -9.70 -1.11
CA ALA A 5 8.76 -9.67 -2.32
C ALA A 5 8.31 -8.49 -3.18
N VAL A 6 9.13 -7.43 -3.24
CA VAL A 6 9.10 -6.47 -4.36
C VAL A 6 10.24 -6.88 -5.28
N LEU A 7 10.10 -8.02 -5.97
CA LEU A 7 11.19 -8.55 -6.80
C LEU A 7 11.11 -8.07 -8.26
N PHE A 8 9.96 -7.62 -8.75
CA PHE A 8 9.78 -7.25 -10.16
C PHE A 8 8.77 -6.14 -10.39
N ALA A 9 8.82 -5.07 -9.58
CA ALA A 9 7.79 -4.01 -9.59
C ALA A 9 6.36 -4.55 -9.38
N THR A 10 6.21 -5.76 -8.86
CA THR A 10 4.92 -6.38 -8.56
C THR A 10 4.85 -6.61 -7.06
N LEU A 11 3.72 -6.25 -6.47
CA LEU A 11 3.39 -6.53 -5.07
C LEU A 11 2.58 -7.82 -5.01
N TRP A 12 3.14 -8.84 -4.36
CA TRP A 12 2.44 -10.09 -4.10
C TRP A 12 1.67 -10.03 -2.77
N ILE A 13 0.37 -10.31 -2.83
CA ILE A 13 -0.49 -10.48 -1.65
C ILE A 13 -0.75 -11.98 -1.46
N PRO A 14 -0.12 -12.64 -0.48
CA PRO A 14 -0.16 -14.10 -0.36
C PRO A 14 -1.41 -14.65 0.35
N ASP A 15 -2.15 -13.79 1.07
CA ASP A 15 -3.21 -14.24 1.98
C ASP A 15 -4.43 -13.32 1.85
N SER A 16 -5.55 -13.91 1.46
CA SER A 16 -6.85 -13.25 1.40
C SER A 16 -7.91 -14.16 1.99
N LYS A 17 -8.89 -13.56 2.65
CA LYS A 17 -10.09 -14.24 3.16
C LYS A 17 -10.91 -14.94 2.05
N THR A 18 -10.63 -14.65 0.78
CA THR A 18 -11.25 -15.28 -0.38
C THR A 18 -10.16 -15.81 -1.34
N PRO A 19 -10.39 -16.94 -2.02
CA PRO A 19 -9.44 -17.53 -2.97
C PRO A 19 -9.02 -16.56 -4.09
N LYS A 20 -9.90 -15.62 -4.45
CA LYS A 20 -9.66 -14.57 -5.47
C LYS A 20 -8.80 -13.39 -5.01
N GLY A 21 -8.37 -13.33 -3.75
CA GLY A 21 -7.62 -12.19 -3.24
C GLY A 21 -6.12 -12.42 -3.10
N VAL A 22 -5.63 -13.58 -3.51
CA VAL A 22 -4.21 -13.70 -3.89
C VAL A 22 -4.06 -12.93 -5.19
N ALA A 23 -3.28 -11.86 -5.15
CA ALA A 23 -3.15 -10.95 -6.28
C ALA A 23 -1.71 -10.49 -6.43
N GLU A 24 -1.30 -10.37 -7.68
CA GLU A 24 -0.11 -9.67 -8.13
C GLU A 24 -0.54 -8.30 -8.63
N ILE A 25 -0.08 -7.25 -7.96
CA ILE A 25 -0.43 -5.88 -8.31
C ILE A 25 0.80 -5.22 -8.92
N PRO A 26 0.78 -4.84 -10.23
CA PRO A 26 1.86 -4.09 -10.82
C PRO A 26 1.95 -2.71 -10.15
N LEU A 27 3.16 -2.31 -9.79
CA LEU A 27 3.49 -1.06 -9.16
C LEU A 27 4.03 -0.10 -10.21
N THR A 28 3.59 1.15 -10.14
CA THR A 28 4.21 2.23 -10.92
C THR A 28 5.64 2.48 -10.42
N PRO A 29 6.52 3.08 -11.24
CA PRO A 29 7.88 3.42 -10.80
C PRO A 29 7.91 4.24 -9.51
N LEU A 30 7.00 5.21 -9.38
CA LEU A 30 6.85 6.03 -8.16
C LEU A 30 6.47 5.18 -6.94
N ALA A 31 5.57 4.20 -7.11
CA ALA A 31 5.22 3.29 -6.02
C ALA A 31 6.42 2.43 -5.63
N VAL A 32 7.18 1.89 -6.59
CA VAL A 32 8.40 1.11 -6.31
C VAL A 32 9.40 1.93 -5.50
N GLU A 33 9.65 3.19 -5.86
CA GLU A 33 10.53 4.08 -5.09
C GLU A 33 10.01 4.33 -3.67
N ALA A 34 8.71 4.57 -3.53
CA ALA A 34 8.08 4.74 -2.22
C ALA A 34 8.26 3.48 -1.34
N PHE A 35 8.08 2.28 -1.89
CA PHE A 35 8.33 1.02 -1.19
C PHE A 35 9.80 0.87 -0.79
N LYS A 36 10.75 1.16 -1.69
CA LYS A 36 12.20 1.11 -1.37
C LYS A 36 12.56 2.06 -0.22
N ASN A 37 12.07 3.29 -0.26
CA ASN A 37 12.27 4.26 0.81
C ASN A 37 11.65 3.78 2.13
N GLN A 38 10.46 3.21 2.08
CA GLN A 38 9.78 2.67 3.26
C GLN A 38 10.53 1.47 3.86
N ILE A 39 11.07 0.56 3.05
CA ILE A 39 11.88 -0.58 3.52
C ILE A 39 13.10 -0.06 4.30
N ARG A 40 13.78 0.96 3.78
CA ARG A 40 14.93 1.59 4.46
C ARG A 40 14.55 2.21 5.81
N ILE A 41 13.34 2.77 5.93
CA ILE A 41 12.82 3.33 7.19
C ILE A 41 12.43 2.22 8.17
N SER A 42 11.88 1.11 7.67
CA SER A 42 11.31 0.04 8.49
C SER A 42 12.35 -0.86 9.14
N GLY A 43 13.58 -0.87 8.61
CA GLY A 43 14.68 -1.69 9.13
C GLY A 43 14.50 -3.18 8.82
N THR A 44 15.06 -4.04 9.66
CA THR A 44 15.13 -5.51 9.46
C THR A 44 13.89 -6.26 9.97
N GLY A 45 12.82 -5.54 10.36
CA GLY A 45 11.61 -6.13 10.93
C GLY A 45 10.71 -6.81 9.90
N ALA A 46 9.87 -7.74 10.34
CA ALA A 46 9.00 -8.55 9.47
C ALA A 46 7.88 -7.76 8.74
N TYR A 47 7.66 -6.49 9.09
CA TYR A 47 6.57 -5.67 8.56
C TYR A 47 7.11 -4.46 7.81
N LEU A 48 6.55 -4.21 6.63
CA LEU A 48 6.80 -2.99 5.85
C LEU A 48 6.32 -1.72 6.55
N PHE A 49 5.32 -1.83 7.40
CA PHE A 49 4.86 -0.73 8.25
C PHE A 49 4.87 -1.21 9.71
N PRO A 50 6.04 -1.16 10.37
CA PRO A 50 6.13 -1.56 11.77
C PRO A 50 5.36 -0.57 12.67
N SER A 51 4.94 -1.04 13.84
CA SER A 51 4.30 -0.16 14.84
C SER A 51 5.37 0.61 15.62
N ASP A 52 5.17 1.92 15.74
CA ASP A 52 6.03 2.81 16.55
C ASP A 52 6.09 2.36 18.03
N LYS A 53 5.03 1.72 18.53
CA LYS A 53 4.91 1.29 19.93
C LYS A 53 5.35 -0.15 20.17
N ASN A 54 5.40 -0.98 19.12
CA ASN A 54 5.82 -2.37 19.23
C ASN A 54 6.54 -2.77 17.94
N PRO A 55 7.88 -2.79 17.93
CA PRO A 55 8.68 -3.15 16.76
C PRO A 55 8.41 -4.58 16.23
N SER A 56 7.90 -5.47 17.08
CA SER A 56 7.51 -6.84 16.68
C SER A 56 6.09 -6.92 16.08
N GLY A 57 5.36 -5.80 16.03
CA GLY A 57 4.01 -5.71 15.50
C GLY A 57 3.91 -4.77 14.29
N HIS A 58 2.78 -4.84 13.59
CA HIS A 58 2.47 -3.94 12.48
C HIS A 58 1.68 -2.71 12.96
N GLN A 59 1.73 -1.65 12.16
CA GLN A 59 0.93 -0.45 12.39
C GLN A 59 -0.57 -0.77 12.28
N LYS A 60 -1.31 -0.59 13.38
CA LYS A 60 -2.74 -0.95 13.44
C LYS A 60 -3.68 0.17 13.02
N ASN A 61 -3.24 1.43 13.10
CA ASN A 61 -4.09 2.58 12.85
C ASN A 61 -3.44 3.56 11.89
N LEU A 62 -4.05 3.75 10.73
CA LEU A 62 -3.61 4.70 9.71
C LEU A 62 -4.38 6.02 9.74
N LYS A 63 -5.45 6.14 10.53
CA LYS A 63 -6.35 7.33 10.50
C LYS A 63 -5.61 8.62 10.85
N THR A 64 -4.77 8.58 11.89
CA THR A 64 -3.99 9.76 12.32
C THR A 64 -2.93 10.13 11.29
N ALA A 65 -2.21 9.13 10.76
CA ALA A 65 -1.22 9.34 9.71
C ALA A 65 -1.87 9.96 8.47
N TRP A 66 -2.98 9.38 8.01
CA TRP A 66 -3.75 9.86 6.86
C TRP A 66 -4.22 11.31 7.01
N ARG A 67 -4.82 11.66 8.15
CA ARG A 67 -5.25 13.04 8.42
C ARG A 67 -4.07 14.03 8.38
N LYS A 68 -2.93 13.65 8.96
CA LYS A 68 -1.71 14.49 8.94
C LYS A 68 -1.17 14.63 7.52
N THR A 69 -1.19 13.55 6.72
CA THR A 69 -0.78 13.58 5.32
C THR A 69 -1.62 14.55 4.51
N LEU A 70 -2.95 14.45 4.58
CA LEU A 70 -3.86 15.36 3.87
C LEU A 70 -3.66 16.81 4.27
N LYS A 71 -3.52 17.08 5.58
CA LYS A 71 -3.24 18.43 6.09
C LYS A 71 -1.93 19.00 5.52
N ARG A 72 -0.87 18.20 5.48
CA ARG A 72 0.44 18.61 4.91
C ARG A 72 0.37 18.83 3.40
N ALA A 73 -0.46 18.06 2.70
CA ALA A 73 -0.68 18.19 1.26
C ALA A 73 -1.66 19.32 0.89
N GLY A 74 -2.29 19.99 1.87
CA GLY A 74 -3.32 21.01 1.62
C GLY A 74 -4.62 20.45 1.02
N VAL A 75 -4.87 19.14 1.13
CA VAL A 75 -6.01 18.47 0.52
C VAL A 75 -7.16 18.36 1.54
N PRO A 76 -8.42 18.67 1.15
CA PRO A 76 -9.58 18.43 2.00
C PRO A 76 -9.66 16.98 2.48
N TYR A 77 -10.22 16.79 3.67
CA TYR A 77 -10.31 15.45 4.23
C TYR A 77 -11.23 14.56 3.39
N PHE A 78 -10.71 13.39 2.99
CA PHE A 78 -11.50 12.27 2.46
C PHE A 78 -11.03 10.97 3.10
N ARG A 79 -11.83 9.90 3.00
CA ARG A 79 -11.50 8.64 3.68
C ARG A 79 -10.44 7.91 2.88
N ILE A 80 -9.49 7.29 3.57
CA ILE A 80 -8.44 6.49 2.91
C ILE A 80 -9.01 5.40 2.00
N TYR A 81 -10.18 4.86 2.32
CA TYR A 81 -10.88 3.87 1.49
C TYR A 81 -11.35 4.41 0.14
N ASP A 82 -11.59 5.72 0.03
CA ASP A 82 -12.03 6.32 -1.22
C ASP A 82 -10.91 6.26 -2.28
N LEU A 83 -9.62 6.15 -1.86
CA LEU A 83 -8.49 5.89 -2.77
C LEU A 83 -8.66 4.59 -3.57
N ARG A 84 -9.21 3.54 -2.95
CA ARG A 84 -9.45 2.26 -3.64
C ARG A 84 -10.51 2.44 -4.73
N SER A 85 -11.53 3.24 -4.46
CA SER A 85 -12.55 3.58 -5.45
C SER A 85 -11.95 4.34 -6.62
N THR A 86 -11.15 5.39 -6.35
CA THR A 86 -10.44 6.15 -7.38
C THR A 86 -9.49 5.28 -8.21
N TYR A 87 -8.79 4.33 -7.57
CA TYR A 87 -7.93 3.38 -8.28
C TYR A 87 -8.73 2.50 -9.24
N ALA A 88 -9.84 1.92 -8.79
CA ALA A 88 -10.72 1.12 -9.65
C ALA A 88 -11.25 1.94 -10.85
N THR A 89 -11.73 3.17 -10.60
CA THR A 89 -12.19 4.05 -11.68
C THR A 89 -11.09 4.41 -12.66
N ARG A 90 -9.86 4.68 -12.20
CA ARG A 90 -8.73 5.00 -13.08
C ARG A 90 -8.25 3.81 -13.91
N LEU A 91 -8.27 2.60 -13.34
CA LEU A 91 -8.03 1.37 -14.11
C LEU A 91 -9.10 1.17 -15.18
N SER A 92 -10.38 1.36 -14.84
CA SER A 92 -11.48 1.24 -15.80
C SER A 92 -11.47 2.33 -16.87
N ALA A 93 -11.06 3.56 -16.52
CA ALA A 93 -10.94 4.68 -17.46
C ALA A 93 -9.66 4.62 -18.31
N GLY A 94 -8.64 3.89 -17.84
CA GLY A 94 -7.35 3.75 -18.51
C GLY A 94 -7.31 2.72 -19.64
N GLY A 95 -8.42 2.02 -19.91
CA GLY A 95 -8.52 1.08 -21.03
C GLY A 95 -7.38 0.05 -21.05
N VAL A 96 -7.17 -0.66 -19.95
CA VAL A 96 -6.36 -1.89 -20.00
C VAL A 96 -7.18 -2.91 -20.81
N ALA A 97 -6.89 -2.97 -22.11
CA ALA A 97 -7.31 -4.06 -22.96
C ALA A 97 -6.72 -5.35 -22.35
N ASP A 98 -7.62 -6.25 -21.98
CA ASP A 98 -7.32 -7.66 -21.77
C ASP A 98 -6.81 -8.19 -23.12
N GLU A 99 -5.55 -8.63 -23.17
CA GLU A 99 -5.07 -9.54 -24.22
C GLU A 99 -4.92 -10.93 -23.61
#